data_AF-A0A5U8JJL6-F1
#
_entry.id   AF-A0A5U8JJL6-F1
#
_cell.length_a   1.000
_cell.length_b   1.000
_cell.length_c   1.000
_cell.angle_alpha   90.00
_cell.angle_beta   90.00
_cell.angle_gamma   90.00
#
_symmetry.space_group_name_H-M   'P 1'
#
loop_
_entity.id
_entity.type
_entity.pdbx_description
1 polymer ?
#
loop_
_entity_poly.entity_id
_entity_poly.type
_entity_poly.pdbx_seq_one_letter_code
_entity_poly.pdbx_strand_id
1 'polypeptide(L)'
;MCAEFRHLLAETEKYLVGYYWVMEYTPKKGLHIHFLGYLNGQYHQNPYQLSRTMGEVWKRITEGDGYHHLCRKKDNYPVRIDQVIHYADATAINALRYAISYLAKSEQKENGIILGRSTVPDKSGRGRPRQDRNG
;
A
#
# COMPACT_ATOMS: atom_id res chain seq x y z
N MET A 1 -7.45 13.95 9.75
CA MET A 1 -7.06 12.69 9.07
C MET A 1 -5.93 12.82 8.03
N CYS A 2 -5.92 13.83 7.13
CA CYS A 2 -4.84 13.97 6.13
C CYS A 2 -3.46 14.34 6.72
N ALA A 3 -3.42 15.09 7.82
CA ALA A 3 -2.16 15.49 8.45
C ALA A 3 -1.55 14.31 9.21
N GLU A 4 -2.39 13.58 9.93
CA GLU A 4 -2.11 12.36 10.68
C GLU A 4 -1.58 11.28 9.74
N PHE A 5 -2.20 11.11 8.56
CA PHE A 5 -1.72 10.15 7.58
C PHE A 5 -0.37 10.55 6.96
N ARG A 6 -0.14 11.85 6.74
CA ARG A 6 1.18 12.33 6.32
C ARG A 6 2.25 12.10 7.40
N HIS A 7 1.90 12.23 8.67
CA HIS A 7 2.80 11.91 9.78
C HIS A 7 3.10 10.40 9.84
N LEU A 8 2.08 9.56 9.65
CA LEU A 8 2.25 8.10 9.53
C LEU A 8 3.22 7.75 8.39
N LEU A 9 3.05 8.35 7.21
CA LEU A 9 3.96 8.15 6.08
C LEU A 9 5.38 8.62 6.40
N ALA A 10 5.56 9.80 6.98
CA ALA A 10 6.89 10.31 7.33
C ALA A 10 7.67 9.36 8.27
N GLU A 11 6.98 8.65 9.16
CA GLU A 11 7.62 7.70 10.07
C GLU A 11 7.90 6.32 9.45
N THR A 12 7.15 5.94 8.40
CA THR A 12 7.12 4.55 7.90
C THR A 12 7.56 4.40 6.44
N GLU A 13 7.69 5.49 5.68
CA GLU A 13 8.01 5.45 4.26
C GLU A 13 9.37 4.82 3.94
N LYS A 14 10.34 4.91 4.86
CA LYS A 14 11.66 4.28 4.71
C LYS A 14 11.60 2.75 4.56
N TYR A 15 10.51 2.12 4.97
CA TYR A 15 10.28 0.69 4.82
C TYR A 15 9.58 0.32 3.50
N LEU A 16 9.11 1.32 2.75
CA LEU A 16 8.35 1.18 1.52
C LEU A 16 9.26 1.45 0.32
N VAL A 17 9.04 0.73 -0.78
CA VAL A 17 9.63 1.07 -2.09
C VAL A 17 8.68 1.89 -2.96
N GLY A 18 7.47 2.11 -2.47
CA GLY A 18 6.45 2.96 -3.07
C GLY A 18 5.11 2.79 -2.34
N TYR A 19 4.16 3.68 -2.62
CA TYR A 19 2.82 3.60 -2.06
C TYR A 19 1.76 4.31 -2.90
N TYR A 20 0.51 3.97 -2.62
CA TYR A 20 -0.69 4.66 -3.06
C TYR A 20 -1.69 4.72 -1.91
N TRP A 21 -2.41 5.83 -1.76
CA TRP A 21 -3.50 5.93 -0.81
C TRP A 21 -4.62 6.79 -1.33
N VAL A 22 -5.82 6.52 -0.82
CA VAL A 22 -7.02 7.29 -1.10
C VAL A 22 -7.83 7.45 0.18
N MET A 23 -8.32 8.65 0.42
CA MET A 23 -9.24 8.98 1.49
C MET A 23 -10.66 9.00 0.94
N GLU A 24 -11.55 8.38 1.70
CA GLU A 24 -12.95 8.21 1.35
C GLU A 24 -13.84 8.56 2.54
N TYR A 25 -15.04 9.02 2.25
CA TYR A 25 -16.09 9.21 3.23
C TYR A 25 -17.30 8.37 2.84
N THR A 26 -17.81 7.58 3.79
CA THR A 26 -19.12 6.95 3.63
C THR A 26 -19.95 7.24 4.87
N PRO A 27 -21.28 7.49 4.75
CA PRO A 27 -22.11 7.76 5.91
C PRO A 27 -22.03 6.70 7.02
N LYS A 28 -21.80 5.43 6.64
CA LYS A 28 -21.71 4.30 7.58
C LYS A 28 -20.36 4.18 8.30
N LYS A 29 -19.23 4.42 7.60
CA LYS A 29 -17.87 4.25 8.18
C LYS A 29 -17.20 5.56 8.55
N GLY A 30 -17.80 6.69 8.21
CA GLY A 30 -17.16 8.00 8.29
C GLY A 30 -15.96 8.09 7.34
N LEU A 31 -15.02 8.96 7.71
CA LEU A 31 -13.78 9.19 6.98
C LEU A 31 -12.81 8.02 7.20
N HIS A 32 -12.22 7.50 6.14
CA HIS A 32 -11.25 6.42 6.21
C HIS A 32 -10.26 6.47 5.05
N ILE A 33 -9.13 5.78 5.20
CA ILE A 33 -8.06 5.72 4.20
C ILE A 33 -7.86 4.28 3.76
N HIS A 34 -7.90 4.07 2.44
CA HIS A 34 -7.35 2.89 1.82
C HIS A 34 -5.88 3.13 1.47
N PHE A 35 -4.99 2.30 2.00
CA PHE A 35 -3.55 2.39 1.77
C PHE A 35 -3.03 1.10 1.12
N LEU A 36 -2.17 1.28 0.12
CA LEU A 36 -1.41 0.23 -0.53
C LEU A 36 0.08 0.59 -0.49
N GLY A 37 0.87 -0.21 0.24
CA GLY A 37 2.32 -0.07 0.31
C GLY A 37 3.02 -1.18 -0.47
N TYR A 38 4.05 -0.82 -1.23
CA TYR A 38 4.92 -1.77 -1.92
C TYR A 38 6.16 -2.04 -1.07
N LEU A 39 6.49 -3.31 -0.89
CA LEU A 39 7.67 -3.75 -0.15
C LEU A 39 8.65 -4.42 -1.09
N ASN A 40 9.95 -4.29 -0.77
CA ASN A 40 10.96 -5.08 -1.46
C ASN A 40 10.86 -6.54 -1.00
N GLY A 41 10.39 -7.41 -1.89
CA GLY A 41 10.21 -8.85 -1.63
C GLY A 41 11.49 -9.62 -1.31
N GLN A 42 12.67 -9.04 -1.57
CA GLN A 42 13.96 -9.63 -1.14
C GLN A 42 14.16 -9.53 0.38
N TYR A 43 13.67 -8.46 1.00
CA TYR A 43 13.83 -8.20 2.43
C TYR A 43 12.56 -8.50 3.23
N HIS A 44 11.39 -8.43 2.59
CA HIS A 44 10.11 -8.54 3.25
C HIS A 44 9.21 -9.54 2.49
N GLN A 45 9.13 -10.76 3.01
CA GLN A 45 8.24 -11.80 2.45
C GLN A 45 6.84 -11.78 3.09
N ASN A 46 6.66 -11.01 4.16
CA ASN A 46 5.39 -10.90 4.88
C ASN A 46 5.12 -9.44 5.29
N PRO A 47 4.01 -8.82 4.86
CA PRO A 47 3.69 -7.43 5.17
C PRO A 47 3.24 -7.21 6.63
N TYR A 48 3.01 -8.28 7.40
CA TYR A 48 2.42 -8.20 8.73
C TYR A 48 3.22 -7.34 9.71
N GLN A 49 4.55 -7.46 9.73
CA GLN A 49 5.39 -6.71 10.67
C GLN A 49 5.31 -5.20 10.42
N LEU A 50 5.38 -4.79 9.16
CA LEU A 50 5.21 -3.37 8.82
C LEU A 50 3.80 -2.90 9.14
N SER A 51 2.78 -3.69 8.81
CA SER A 51 1.39 -3.33 9.11
C SER A 51 1.13 -3.17 10.62
N ARG A 52 1.72 -4.03 11.46
CA ARG A 52 1.70 -3.86 12.92
C ARG A 52 2.35 -2.54 13.33
N THR A 53 3.54 -2.27 12.82
CA THR A 53 4.27 -1.01 13.10
C THR A 53 3.44 0.21 12.70
N MET A 54 2.85 0.21 11.50
CA MET A 54 1.97 1.27 11.03
C MET A 54 0.72 1.42 11.92
N GLY A 55 0.16 0.32 12.40
CA GLY A 55 -0.97 0.34 13.33
C GLY A 55 -0.63 0.98 14.69
N GLU A 56 0.54 0.67 15.26
CA GLU A 56 1.03 1.29 16.50
C GLU A 56 1.24 2.79 16.32
N VAL A 57 1.90 3.19 15.22
CA VAL A 57 2.12 4.60 14.86
C VAL A 57 0.78 5.32 14.65
N TRP A 58 -0.16 4.72 13.93
CA TRP A 58 -1.48 5.29 13.70
C TRP A 58 -2.24 5.52 15.01
N LYS A 59 -2.25 4.51 15.89
CA LYS A 59 -2.87 4.62 17.21
C LYS A 59 -2.28 5.77 18.01
N ARG A 60 -0.95 5.93 17.99
CA ARG A 60 -0.28 7.04 18.70
C ARG A 60 -0.65 8.41 18.12
N ILE A 61 -0.57 8.57 16.79
CA ILE A 61 -0.86 9.86 16.11
C ILE A 61 -2.31 10.29 16.29
N THR A 62 -3.22 9.32 16.40
CA THR A 62 -4.65 9.55 16.62
C THR A 62 -5.06 9.51 18.09
N GLU A 63 -4.08 9.51 19.01
CA GLU A 63 -4.32 9.48 20.46
C GLU A 63 -5.22 8.32 20.94
N GLY A 64 -5.26 7.23 20.17
CA GLY A 64 -6.07 6.05 20.45
C GLY A 64 -7.39 5.95 19.67
N ASP A 65 -7.85 7.03 19.04
CA ASP A 65 -9.14 7.06 18.34
C ASP A 65 -9.12 6.36 16.98
N GLY A 66 -7.95 6.25 16.36
CA GLY A 66 -7.77 5.67 15.04
C GLY A 66 -7.82 4.14 15.05
N TYR A 67 -8.62 3.58 14.15
CA TYR A 67 -8.63 2.14 13.87
C TYR A 67 -7.77 1.80 12.63
N HIS A 68 -7.07 0.67 12.68
CA HIS A 68 -6.28 0.13 11.57
C HIS A 68 -6.65 -1.34 11.31
N HIS A 69 -6.73 -1.70 10.04
CA HIS A 69 -6.99 -3.08 9.61
C HIS A 69 -6.07 -3.50 8.47
N LEU A 70 -5.36 -4.61 8.67
CA LEU A 70 -4.66 -5.28 7.59
C LEU A 70 -5.63 -6.16 6.81
N CYS A 71 -5.95 -5.77 5.57
CA CYS A 71 -6.71 -6.62 4.67
C CYS A 71 -5.93 -7.91 4.37
N ARG A 72 -6.42 -9.04 4.87
CA ARG A 72 -5.95 -10.38 4.50
C ARG A 72 -6.96 -11.03 3.56
N LYS A 73 -6.52 -12.08 2.86
CA LYS A 73 -7.40 -12.92 2.03
C LYS A 73 -8.75 -13.18 2.72
N LYS A 74 -9.83 -12.92 1.99
CA LYS A 74 -11.19 -13.40 2.28
C LYS A 74 -11.69 -14.13 1.05
N ASP A 75 -12.53 -15.15 1.24
CA ASP A 75 -13.02 -15.96 0.12
C ASP A 75 -13.90 -15.18 -0.86
N ASN A 76 -14.41 -14.02 -0.45
CA ASN A 76 -15.19 -13.11 -1.29
C ASN A 76 -14.32 -12.05 -2.01
N TYR A 77 -13.00 -12.08 -1.89
CA TYR A 77 -12.12 -11.16 -2.64
C TYR A 77 -11.76 -11.76 -4.00
N PRO A 78 -12.01 -11.03 -5.10
CA PRO A 78 -11.83 -11.57 -6.46
C PRO A 78 -10.35 -11.75 -6.84
N VAL A 79 -9.43 -11.08 -6.12
CA VAL A 79 -8.00 -11.08 -6.41
C VAL A 79 -7.16 -11.14 -5.14
N ARG A 80 -5.92 -11.62 -5.27
CA ARG A 80 -4.93 -11.70 -4.21
C ARG A 80 -3.76 -10.76 -4.48
N ILE A 81 -3.43 -9.93 -3.49
CA ILE A 81 -2.32 -8.96 -3.57
C ILE A 81 -1.40 -8.96 -2.33
N ASP A 82 -1.68 -9.81 -1.34
CA ASP A 82 -0.93 -9.93 -0.08
C ASP A 82 0.27 -10.90 -0.17
N GLN A 83 0.87 -10.99 -1.36
CA GLN A 83 1.97 -11.92 -1.67
C GLN A 83 3.10 -11.21 -2.42
N VAL A 84 4.28 -11.84 -2.44
CA VAL A 84 5.36 -11.38 -3.30
C VAL A 84 4.96 -11.59 -4.77
N ILE A 85 4.96 -10.50 -5.56
CA ILE A 85 4.60 -10.52 -6.98
C ILE A 85 5.90 -10.48 -7.80
N HIS A 86 6.13 -11.53 -8.60
CA HIS A 86 7.25 -11.55 -9.53
C HIS A 86 6.94 -10.71 -10.78
N TYR A 87 7.92 -9.97 -11.31
CA TYR A 87 7.70 -9.05 -12.44
C TYR A 87 7.24 -9.76 -13.74
N ALA A 88 7.55 -11.05 -13.87
CA ALA A 88 7.12 -11.87 -15.02
C ALA A 88 5.74 -12.51 -14.81
N ASP A 89 5.15 -12.41 -13.63
CA ASP A 89 3.83 -12.95 -13.34
C ASP A 89 2.75 -11.96 -13.77
N ALA A 90 2.36 -12.04 -15.05
CA ALA A 90 1.34 -11.17 -15.63
C ALA A 90 -0.02 -11.31 -14.90
N THR A 91 -0.35 -12.50 -14.40
CA THR A 91 -1.61 -12.76 -13.68
C THR A 91 -1.63 -12.01 -12.36
N ALA A 92 -0.58 -12.12 -11.56
CA ALA A 92 -0.46 -11.39 -10.29
C ALA A 92 -0.39 -9.87 -10.50
N ILE A 93 0.27 -9.41 -11.57
CA ILE A 93 0.29 -7.98 -11.95
C ILE A 93 -1.11 -7.49 -12.31
N ASN A 94 -1.89 -8.26 -13.07
CA ASN A 94 -3.27 -7.87 -13.42
C ASN A 94 -4.19 -7.90 -12.20
N ALA A 95 -4.01 -8.87 -11.29
CA ALA A 95 -4.69 -8.90 -10.00
C ALA A 95 -4.40 -7.63 -9.18
N LEU A 96 -3.15 -7.19 -9.13
CA LEU A 96 -2.75 -5.94 -8.48
C LEU A 96 -3.41 -4.72 -9.13
N ARG A 97 -3.38 -4.62 -10.47
CA ARG A 97 -4.04 -3.53 -11.20
C ARG A 97 -5.54 -3.47 -10.92
N TYR A 98 -6.19 -4.63 -10.88
CA TYR A 98 -7.61 -4.73 -10.53
C TYR A 98 -7.88 -4.26 -9.09
N ALA A 99 -7.05 -4.66 -8.12
CA ALA A 99 -7.22 -4.20 -6.74
C ALA A 99 -7.08 -2.67 -6.63
N ILE A 100 -6.08 -2.09 -7.31
CA ILE A 100 -5.88 -0.63 -7.34
C ILE A 100 -7.06 0.07 -8.01
N SER A 101 -7.56 -0.45 -9.15
CA SER A 101 -8.71 0.16 -9.83
C SER A 101 -9.97 0.09 -8.97
N TYR A 102 -10.14 -0.99 -8.18
CA TYR A 102 -11.23 -1.12 -7.22
C TYR A 102 -11.15 -0.06 -6.12
N LEU A 103 -9.97 0.13 -5.49
CA LEU A 103 -9.76 1.19 -4.51
C LEU A 103 -9.96 2.60 -5.11
N ALA A 104 -9.71 2.76 -6.41
CA ALA A 104 -9.88 4.02 -7.11
C ALA A 104 -11.34 4.29 -7.57
N LYS A 105 -12.27 3.33 -7.47
CA LYS A 105 -13.63 3.46 -8.02
C LYS A 105 -14.38 4.66 -7.45
N SER A 106 -14.73 5.59 -8.32
CA SER A 106 -15.42 6.86 -8.02
C SER A 106 -16.91 6.73 -7.70
N GLU A 107 -17.55 5.61 -8.05
CA GLU A 107 -19.00 5.40 -7.90
C GLU A 107 -19.48 5.43 -6.43
N GLN A 108 -18.58 5.37 -5.45
CA GLN A 108 -18.89 5.46 -4.02
C GLN A 108 -18.46 6.80 -3.39
N LYS A 109 -18.12 7.81 -4.20
CA LYS A 109 -17.37 9.01 -3.76
C LYS A 109 -18.09 10.30 -4.10
N GLU A 110 -19.29 10.49 -3.54
CA GLU A 110 -20.16 11.66 -3.77
C GLU A 110 -19.49 13.01 -3.45
N ASN A 111 -18.52 13.03 -2.51
CA ASN A 111 -17.88 14.25 -2.02
C ASN A 111 -16.43 14.44 -2.54
N GLY A 112 -16.05 13.75 -3.62
CA GLY A 112 -14.71 13.84 -4.22
C GLY A 112 -13.69 12.87 -3.64
N ILE A 113 -12.51 12.84 -4.27
CA ILE A 113 -11.42 11.89 -3.95
C ILE A 113 -10.17 12.67 -3.56
N ILE A 114 -9.68 12.48 -2.33
CA ILE A 114 -8.34 12.94 -1.93
C ILE A 114 -7.41 11.73 -1.99
N LEU A 115 -6.37 11.79 -2.83
CA LEU A 115 -5.43 10.70 -3.02
C LEU A 115 -3.99 11.18 -2.96
N GLY A 116 -3.06 10.24 -2.75
CA GLY A 116 -1.64 10.49 -2.85
C GLY A 116 -0.87 9.23 -3.26
N ARG A 117 0.30 9.43 -3.86
CA ARG A 117 1.18 8.34 -4.30
C ARG A 117 2.64 8.73 -4.18
N SER A 118 3.51 7.75 -4.03
CA SER A 118 4.95 7.96 -4.17
C SER A 118 5.30 8.31 -5.62
N THR A 119 6.35 9.10 -5.81
CA THR A 119 6.97 9.29 -7.13
C THR A 119 7.60 7.98 -7.58
N VAL A 120 7.42 7.61 -8.84
CA VAL A 120 8.14 6.50 -9.46
C VAL A 120 9.40 7.11 -10.08
N PRO A 121 10.62 6.75 -9.61
CA PRO A 121 11.84 7.25 -10.23
C PRO A 121 11.91 6.78 -11.69
N ASP A 122 12.51 7.61 -12.55
CA ASP A 122 12.80 7.19 -13.91
C ASP A 122 13.69 5.95 -13.91
N LYS A 123 13.48 5.06 -14.89
CA LYS A 123 14.35 3.90 -15.05
C LYS A 123 15.77 4.40 -15.31
N SER A 124 16.67 4.17 -14.36
CA SER A 124 18.09 4.23 -14.65
C SER A 124 18.34 3.15 -15.70
N GLY A 125 18.67 3.51 -16.94
CA GLY A 125 18.92 2.55 -18.03
C GLY A 125 20.05 1.54 -17.77
N ARG A 126 20.66 1.59 -16.57
CA ARG A 126 21.60 0.60 -16.04
C ARG A 126 20.81 -0.61 -15.54
N GLY A 127 20.96 -1.74 -16.24
CA GLY A 127 20.52 -3.03 -15.71
C GLY A 127 21.21 -3.34 -14.38
N ARG A 128 20.62 -4.26 -13.60
CA ARG A 128 21.24 -4.77 -12.37
C ARG A 128 22.64 -5.31 -12.71
N PRO A 129 23.73 -4.83 -12.07
CA PRO A 129 25.06 -5.39 -12.26
C PRO A 129 24.99 -6.91 -12.02
N ARG A 130 25.42 -7.70 -13.01
CA ARG A 130 25.63 -9.13 -12.80
C ARG A 130 26.93 -9.25 -12.03
N GLN A 131 26.90 -9.88 -10.85
CA GLN A 131 28.13 -10.33 -10.22
C GLN A 131 28.63 -11.50 -11.08
N ASP A 132 29.76 -11.31 -11.74
CA ASP A 132 30.49 -12.43 -12.35
C ASP A 132 30.92 -13.35 -11.21
N ARG A 133 30.38 -14.57 -11.19
CA ARG A 133 30.91 -15.65 -10.36
C ARG A 133 32.22 -16.12 -11.00
N ASN A 134 33.32 -15.49 -10.61
CA ASN A 134 34.64 -16.10 -10.73
C ASN A 134 35.02 -16.69 -9.37
N GLY A 135 35.19 -18.01 -9.35
CA GLY A 135 35.55 -18.84 -8.21
C GLY A 135 35.31 -20.30 -8.54
#